data_AF-A0A286SBP0-F1
#
_entry.id   AF-A0A286SBP0-F1
#
_cell.length_a   1.000
_cell.length_b   1.000
_cell.length_c   1.000
_cell.angle_alpha   90.00
_cell.angle_beta   90.00
_cell.angle_gamma   90.00
#
_symmetry.space_group_name_H-M   'P 1'
#
loop_
_entity.id
_entity.type
_entity.pdbx_description
1 polymer ?
#
loop_
_entity_poly.entity_id
_entity_poly.type
_entity_poly.pdbx_seq_one_letter_code
_entity_poly.pdbx_strand_id
1 'polypeptide(L)'
;GLPRNHPESYHYFMFNNFFKHIDIDPKNVHILDGNATDLEAECLEYERKIKESGGVDLFVGGIGPDGHVAFNEPGSSLVSRTRLKTLARETIVANARFFDND
;
A
#
# COMPACT_ATOMS: atom_id res chain seq x y z
N GLY A 1 -4.26 -11.77 4.84
CA GLY A 1 -3.77 -10.39 4.98
C GLY A 1 -3.89 -9.97 6.43
N LEU A 2 -3.94 -8.67 6.67
CA LEU A 2 -4.13 -8.07 7.99
C LEU A 2 -5.53 -7.42 8.04
N PRO A 3 -6.35 -7.62 9.09
CA PRO A 3 -7.68 -7.01 9.17
C PRO A 3 -7.62 -5.48 9.02
N ARG A 4 -8.60 -4.87 8.34
CA ARG A 4 -8.62 -3.42 8.06
C ARG A 4 -8.66 -2.54 9.32
N ASN A 5 -9.15 -3.09 10.43
CA ASN A 5 -9.22 -2.42 11.73
C ASN A 5 -8.02 -2.74 12.63
N HIS A 6 -7.06 -3.56 12.17
CA HIS A 6 -5.83 -3.78 12.91
C HIS A 6 -5.04 -2.47 12.98
N PRO A 7 -4.51 -2.06 14.16
CA PRO A 7 -3.79 -0.80 14.33
C PRO A 7 -2.64 -0.61 13.33
N GLU A 8 -1.94 -1.69 13.02
CA GLU A 8 -0.81 -1.68 12.07
C GLU A 8 -1.19 -1.90 10.60
N SER A 9 -2.48 -1.94 10.27
CA SER A 9 -2.89 -1.95 8.86
C SER A 9 -2.68 -0.56 8.26
N TYR A 10 -2.22 -0.48 7.01
CA TYR A 10 -2.13 0.80 6.30
C TYR A 10 -3.50 1.48 6.14
N HIS A 11 -4.57 0.70 6.10
CA HIS A 11 -5.93 1.24 6.17
C HIS A 11 -6.14 2.02 7.48
N TYR A 12 -5.88 1.40 8.64
CA TYR A 12 -5.98 2.09 9.93
C TYR A 12 -5.01 3.28 10.03
N PHE A 13 -3.76 3.10 9.61
CA PHE A 13 -2.75 4.17 9.64
C PHE A 13 -3.23 5.42 8.89
N MET A 14 -3.70 5.27 7.66
CA MET A 14 -4.13 6.41 6.83
C MET A 14 -5.38 7.10 7.40
N PHE A 15 -6.36 6.33 7.88
CA PHE A 15 -7.54 6.91 8.52
C PHE A 15 -7.20 7.61 9.85
N ASN A 16 -6.31 7.01 10.65
CA ASN A 16 -5.96 7.55 11.96
C ASN A 16 -5.09 8.81 11.87
N ASN A 17 -4.17 8.87 10.91
CA ASN A 17 -3.19 9.95 10.82
C ASN A 17 -3.56 11.05 9.82
N PHE A 18 -4.45 10.79 8.86
CA PHE A 18 -4.76 11.76 7.81
C PHE A 18 -6.24 11.90 7.50
N PHE A 19 -6.89 10.88 6.93
CA PHE A 19 -8.22 11.05 6.32
C PHE A 19 -9.30 11.52 7.29
N LYS A 20 -9.25 11.15 8.57
CA LYS A 20 -10.24 11.61 9.57
C LYS A 20 -10.10 13.08 9.98
N HIS A 21 -9.02 13.75 9.58
CA HIS A 21 -8.68 15.12 9.99
C HIS A 21 -8.88 16.15 8.86
N ILE A 22 -9.37 15.71 7.70
CA ILE A 22 -9.61 16.55 6.52
C ILE A 22 -11.00 16.32 5.97
N ASP A 23 -11.45 17.19 5.07
CA ASP A 23 -12.76 17.19 4.42
C ASP A 23 -12.82 16.29 3.17
N ILE A 24 -12.09 15.17 3.18
CA ILE A 24 -12.15 14.18 2.10
C ILE A 24 -13.43 13.36 2.18
N ASP A 25 -14.15 13.22 1.05
CA ASP A 25 -15.25 12.27 0.94
C ASP A 25 -14.69 10.84 1.01
N PRO A 26 -15.10 9.99 1.96
CA PRO A 26 -14.61 8.61 2.08
C PRO A 26 -14.73 7.79 0.79
N LYS A 27 -15.67 8.10 -0.11
CA LYS A 27 -15.82 7.40 -1.39
C LYS A 27 -14.65 7.66 -2.36
N ASN A 28 -13.90 8.75 -2.16
CA ASN A 28 -12.73 9.12 -2.94
C ASN A 28 -11.43 8.51 -2.36
N VAL A 29 -11.53 7.75 -1.27
CA VAL A 29 -10.38 7.05 -0.68
C VAL A 29 -10.27 5.67 -1.31
N HIS A 30 -9.10 5.39 -1.90
CA HIS A 30 -8.78 4.11 -2.50
C HIS A 30 -7.52 3.55 -1.85
N ILE A 31 -7.63 2.37 -1.24
CA ILE A 31 -6.53 1.61 -0.62
C ILE A 31 -6.71 0.15 -1.06
N LEU A 32 -5.64 -0.50 -1.50
CA LEU A 32 -5.65 -1.91 -1.87
C LEU A 32 -6.19 -2.80 -0.75
N ASP A 33 -7.08 -3.75 -1.09
CA ASP A 33 -7.58 -4.73 -0.14
C ASP A 33 -6.67 -5.97 -0.04
N GLY A 34 -5.80 -5.97 0.96
CA GLY A 34 -4.93 -7.11 1.27
C GLY A 34 -5.64 -8.36 1.79
N ASN A 35 -6.97 -8.34 1.91
CA ASN A 35 -7.80 -9.51 2.25
C ASN A 35 -8.79 -9.91 1.15
N ALA A 36 -8.65 -9.35 -0.07
CA ALA A 36 -9.46 -9.78 -1.20
C ALA A 36 -9.31 -11.30 -1.45
N THR A 37 -10.39 -11.94 -1.88
CA THR A 37 -10.39 -13.38 -2.20
C THR A 37 -9.49 -13.70 -3.39
N ASP A 38 -9.36 -12.75 -4.32
CA ASP A 38 -8.47 -12.80 -5.47
C ASP A 38 -7.61 -11.53 -5.48
N LEU A 39 -6.34 -11.68 -5.08
CA LEU A 39 -5.41 -10.57 -4.98
C LEU A 39 -4.92 -10.07 -6.34
N GLU A 40 -4.91 -10.92 -7.37
CA GLU A 40 -4.54 -10.51 -8.73
C GLU A 40 -5.66 -9.65 -9.33
N ALA A 41 -6.91 -10.07 -9.17
CA ALA A 41 -8.07 -9.29 -9.58
C ALA A 41 -8.12 -7.92 -8.86
N GLU A 42 -7.84 -7.87 -7.56
CA GLU A 42 -7.74 -6.60 -6.81
C GLU A 42 -6.67 -5.67 -7.39
N CYS A 43 -5.49 -6.21 -7.74
CA CYS A 43 -4.42 -5.42 -8.36
C CYS A 43 -4.85 -4.86 -9.72
N LEU A 44 -5.48 -5.68 -10.57
CA LEU A 44 -5.97 -5.25 -11.89
C LEU A 44 -7.07 -4.20 -11.79
N GLU A 45 -7.98 -4.37 -10.83
CA GLU A 45 -9.07 -3.43 -10.58
C GLU A 45 -8.55 -2.09 -10.06
N TYR A 46 -7.52 -2.10 -9.23
CA TYR A 46 -6.87 -0.89 -8.74
C TYR A 46 -6.23 -0.09 -9.89
N GLU A 47 -5.54 -0.78 -10.80
CA GLU A 47 -4.97 -0.17 -12.01
C GLU A 47 -6.05 0.40 -12.94
N ARG A 48 -7.19 -0.30 -13.07
CA ARG A 48 -8.34 0.17 -13.83
C ARG A 48 -8.89 1.48 -13.25
N LYS A 49 -9.10 1.55 -11.93
CA LYS A 49 -9.58 2.76 -11.24
C LYS A 49 -8.66 3.96 -11.44
N ILE A 50 -7.34 3.75 -11.36
CA ILE A 50 -6.35 4.81 -11.64
C ILE A 50 -6.53 5.32 -13.08
N LYS A 51 -6.61 4.42 -14.05
CA LYS A 51 -6.74 4.77 -15.47
C LYS A 51 -8.05 5.50 -15.76
N GLU A 52 -9.16 5.05 -15.18
CA GLU A 52 -10.48 5.66 -15.33
C GLU A 52 -10.57 7.05 -14.70
N SER A 53 -9.74 7.30 -13.68
CA SER A 53 -9.59 8.62 -13.07
C SER A 53 -8.71 9.57 -13.90
N GLY A 54 -8.15 9.11 -15.02
CA GLY A 54 -7.24 9.90 -15.87
C GLY A 54 -5.76 9.76 -15.52
N GLY A 55 -5.41 8.91 -14.55
CA GLY A 55 -4.05 8.75 -14.04
C GLY A 55 -3.84 9.42 -12.67
N VAL A 56 -2.58 9.47 -12.22
CA VAL A 56 -2.18 10.13 -10.98
C VAL A 56 -1.40 11.40 -11.34
N ASP A 57 -1.95 12.57 -11.00
CA ASP A 57 -1.30 13.86 -11.27
C ASP A 57 -0.06 14.09 -10.39
N LEU A 58 -0.12 13.66 -9.12
CA LEU A 58 0.96 13.78 -8.15
C LEU A 58 1.04 12.53 -7.28
N PHE A 59 2.20 11.86 -7.30
CA PHE A 59 2.49 10.73 -6.44
C PHE A 59 3.54 11.12 -5.40
N VAL A 60 3.17 11.08 -4.12
CA VAL A 60 4.08 11.35 -3.00
C VAL A 60 4.48 10.02 -2.36
N GLY A 61 5.79 9.78 -2.25
CA GLY A 61 6.32 8.55 -1.67
C GLY A 61 7.61 8.79 -0.90
N GLY A 62 7.87 7.92 0.08
CA GLY A 62 9.17 7.81 0.73
C GLY A 62 10.10 6.87 -0.02
N ILE A 63 11.39 6.90 0.34
CA ILE A 63 12.42 6.00 -0.18
C ILE A 63 13.03 5.23 0.99
N GLY A 64 13.12 3.91 0.85
CA GLY A 64 13.79 3.03 1.81
C GLY A 64 15.31 3.18 1.80
N PRO A 65 16.03 2.67 2.83
CA PRO A 65 17.49 2.75 2.90
C PRO A 65 18.21 1.98 1.78
N ASP A 66 17.55 1.00 1.17
CA ASP A 66 17.98 0.21 0.01
C ASP A 66 17.53 0.83 -1.33
N GLY A 67 16.89 2.00 -1.30
CA GLY A 67 16.35 2.69 -2.47
C GLY A 67 14.95 2.23 -2.91
N HIS A 68 14.27 1.34 -2.19
CA HIS A 68 12.93 0.91 -2.58
C HIS A 68 11.90 2.05 -2.48
N VAL A 69 10.90 2.00 -3.36
CA VAL A 69 9.70 2.85 -3.30
C VAL A 69 8.49 1.94 -3.12
N ALA A 70 7.64 2.25 -2.14
CA ALA A 70 6.61 1.33 -1.65
C ALA A 70 7.24 -0.05 -1.34
N PHE A 71 6.64 -1.17 -1.77
CA PHE A 71 7.23 -2.50 -1.62
C PHE A 71 7.99 -2.99 -2.87
N ASN A 72 8.47 -2.06 -3.72
CA ASN A 72 9.31 -2.41 -4.88
C ASN A 72 10.77 -2.55 -4.46
N GLU A 73 11.06 -3.66 -3.77
CA GLU A 73 12.39 -4.02 -3.29
C GLU A 73 13.39 -4.28 -4.43
N PRO A 74 14.71 -4.27 -4.14
CA PRO A 74 15.75 -4.57 -5.13
C PRO A 74 15.46 -5.83 -5.96
N GLY A 75 15.66 -5.74 -7.27
CA GLY A 75 15.31 -6.79 -8.24
C GLY A 75 13.89 -6.72 -8.77
N SER A 76 13.05 -5.79 -8.29
CA SER A 76 11.77 -5.48 -8.92
C SER A 76 11.97 -4.91 -10.33
N SER A 77 11.11 -5.31 -11.27
CA SER A 77 11.14 -4.76 -12.63
C SER A 77 10.89 -3.24 -12.62
N LEU A 78 11.69 -2.50 -13.39
CA LEU A 78 11.57 -1.05 -13.55
C LEU A 78 10.27 -0.61 -14.24
N VAL A 79 9.57 -1.53 -14.90
CA VAL A 79 8.27 -1.31 -15.54
C VAL A 79 7.16 -2.12 -14.87
N SER A 80 7.36 -2.48 -13.60
CA SER A 80 6.38 -3.26 -12.85
C SER A 80 5.08 -2.50 -12.60
N ARG A 81 3.98 -3.24 -12.46
CA ARG A 81 2.64 -2.76 -12.11
C ARG A 81 2.26 -3.20 -10.70
N THR A 82 1.07 -2.78 -10.27
CA THR A 82 0.43 -3.26 -9.04
C THR A 82 0.38 -4.79 -9.05
N ARG A 83 0.92 -5.42 -8.00
CA ARG A 83 1.05 -6.87 -7.88
C ARG A 83 1.22 -7.29 -6.43
N LEU A 84 0.92 -8.56 -6.16
CA LEU A 84 1.34 -9.20 -4.91
C LEU A 84 2.87 -9.26 -4.84
N LYS A 85 3.42 -8.92 -3.68
CA LYS A 85 4.86 -8.99 -3.44
C LYS A 85 5.15 -9.71 -2.14
N THR A 86 6.04 -10.71 -2.21
CA THR A 86 6.68 -11.27 -1.03
C THR A 86 7.73 -10.28 -0.53
N LEU A 87 7.63 -9.92 0.74
CA LEU A 87 8.57 -9.01 1.41
C LEU A 87 9.91 -9.72 1.65
N ALA A 88 11.01 -9.00 1.45
CA ALA A 88 12.34 -9.41 1.85
C ALA A 88 12.47 -9.41 3.38
N ARG A 89 13.44 -10.18 3.87
CA ARG A 89 13.73 -10.30 5.30
C ARG A 89 13.99 -8.94 5.95
N GLU A 90 14.74 -8.08 5.27
CA GLU A 90 15.11 -6.75 5.76
C GLU A 90 13.88 -5.86 5.98
N THR A 91 12.92 -5.89 5.06
CA THR A 91 11.64 -5.18 5.19
C THR A 91 10.81 -5.72 6.35
N ILE A 92 10.79 -7.04 6.56
CA ILE A 92 10.12 -7.65 7.71
C ILE A 92 10.74 -7.14 9.02
N VAL A 93 12.07 -7.21 9.14
CA VAL A 93 12.80 -6.75 10.33
C VAL A 93 12.61 -5.25 10.57
N ALA A 94 12.61 -4.43 9.52
CA ALA A 94 12.40 -2.99 9.63
C ALA A 94 10.98 -2.63 10.12
N ASN A 95 9.99 -3.45 9.74
CA ASN A 95 8.59 -3.24 10.11
C ASN A 95 8.20 -3.90 11.44
N ALA A 96 8.97 -4.89 11.92
CA ALA A 96 8.73 -5.59 13.19
C ALA A 96 8.55 -4.63 14.39
N ARG A 97 9.21 -3.47 14.38
CA ARG A 97 9.04 -2.41 15.40
C ARG A 97 7.60 -1.94 15.61
N PHE A 98 6.73 -2.15 14.62
CA PHE A 98 5.31 -1.82 14.66
C PHE A 98 4.46 -2.99 15.19
N PHE A 99 5.00 -4.21 15.17
CA PHE A 99 4.35 -5.45 15.58
C PHE A 99 5.01 -6.03 16.83
N ASP A 100 5.23 -5.20 17.85
CA ASP A 100 5.87 -5.60 19.14
C ASP A 100 7.27 -6.24 19.01
N ASN A 101 7.96 -6.04 17.88
CA ASN A 101 9.23 -6.67 17.48
C ASN A 101 9.15 -8.17 17.16
N ASP A 102 7.98 -8.66 16.74
CA ASP A 102 7.79 -10.01 16.18
C ASP A 102 8.30 -10.16 14.74
#